data_AF-G9ZI69-F1
#
_entry.id   AF-G9ZI69-F1
#
_cell.length_a   1.000
_cell.length_b   1.000
_cell.length_c   1.000
_cell.angle_alpha   90.00
_cell.angle_beta   90.00
_cell.angle_gamma   90.00
#
_symmetry.space_group_name_H-M   'P 1'
#
loop_
_entity.id
_entity.type
_entity.pdbx_description
1 polymer ?
#
loop_
_entity_poly.entity_id
_entity_poly.type
_entity_poly.pdbx_seq_one_letter_code
_entity_poly.pdbx_strand_id
1 'polypeptide(L)' 'MATPSECYQPSTRSLPTQLPPVEYPGDDFVRKVQQGGWVSFQGKALRTSKALAGQP' A
#
# COMPACT_ATOMS: atom_id res chain seq x y z
N MET A 1 -1.23 -29.13 -17.67
CA MET A 1 -1.42 -27.75 -17.20
C MET A 1 -0.93 -27.73 -15.76
N ALA A 2 0.11 -26.97 -15.44
CA ALA A 2 0.64 -26.95 -14.08
C ALA A 2 -0.27 -26.14 -13.15
N THR A 3 -0.47 -26.62 -11.94
CA THR A 3 -1.20 -25.94 -10.87
C THR A 3 -0.29 -24.89 -10.21
N PRO A 4 -0.84 -23.80 -9.66
CA PRO A 4 -0.03 -22.81 -8.93
C PRO A 4 0.81 -23.44 -7.81
N SER A 5 0.26 -24.44 -7.11
CA SER A 5 0.95 -25.21 -6.07
C SER A 5 2.18 -25.97 -6.56
N GLU A 6 2.26 -26.34 -7.84
CA GLU A 6 3.44 -26.98 -8.44
C GLU A 6 4.51 -25.97 -8.84
N CYS A 7 4.15 -24.69 -8.98
CA CYS A 7 5.05 -23.63 -9.42
C CYS A 7 5.56 -22.73 -8.27
N TYR A 8 4.86 -22.66 -7.14
CA TYR A 8 5.23 -21.80 -6.00
C TYR A 8 5.66 -22.61 -4.79
N GLN A 9 6.81 -22.26 -4.22
CA GLN A 9 7.25 -22.77 -2.93
C GLN A 9 6.84 -21.81 -1.81
N PRO A 10 6.31 -22.30 -0.68
CA PRO A 10 6.01 -21.46 0.48
C PRO A 10 7.25 -20.69 0.95
N SER A 11 7.07 -19.41 1.26
CA SER A 11 8.13 -18.60 1.87
C SER A 11 8.51 -19.18 3.24
N THR A 12 9.80 -19.31 3.51
CA THR A 12 10.31 -19.65 4.84
C THR A 12 10.20 -18.51 5.84
N ARG A 13 9.95 -17.28 5.35
CA ARG A 13 9.76 -16.10 6.19
C ARG A 13 8.34 -16.09 6.76
N SER A 14 8.24 -16.00 8.07
CA SER A 14 6.95 -15.79 8.74
C SER A 14 6.33 -14.46 8.29
N LEU A 15 5.02 -14.47 8.05
CA LEU A 15 4.26 -13.25 7.78
C LEU A 15 4.25 -12.39 9.05
N PRO A 16 4.73 -11.13 9.01
CA PRO A 16 4.70 -10.27 10.18
C PRO A 16 3.27 -9.90 10.56
N THR A 17 2.96 -9.88 11.86
CA THR A 17 1.65 -9.48 12.38
C THR A 17 1.34 -8.01 12.11
N GLN A 18 2.37 -7.17 12.06
CA GLN A 18 2.26 -5.75 11.76
C GLN A 18 3.39 -5.35 10.81
N LEU A 19 3.06 -4.57 9.79
CA LEU A 19 4.06 -4.01 8.89
C LEU A 19 4.87 -2.92 9.60
N PRO A 20 6.18 -2.81 9.33
CA PRO A 20 6.96 -1.68 9.81
C PRO A 20 6.36 -0.37 9.28
N PRO A 21 6.52 0.75 10.01
CA PRO A 21 6.10 2.06 9.53
C PRO A 21 6.81 2.39 8.21
N VAL A 22 6.11 3.09 7.31
CA VAL A 22 6.71 3.58 6.07
C VAL A 22 7.59 4.78 6.39
N GLU A 23 8.87 4.71 6.01
CA GLU A 23 9.80 5.82 6.13
C GLU A 23 9.73 6.68 4.86
N TYR A 24 9.34 7.94 5.02
CA TYR A 24 9.36 8.94 3.95
C TYR A 24 10.52 9.90 4.18
N PRO A 25 11.29 10.26 3.14
CA PRO A 25 12.22 11.38 3.19
C PRO A 25 11.52 12.67 3.64
N GLY A 26 12.25 13.56 4.32
CA GLY A 26 11.67 14.80 4.88
C GLY A 26 11.11 15.77 3.84
N ASP A 27 11.53 15.64 2.57
CA ASP A 27 11.09 16.50 1.46
C ASP A 27 9.81 15.98 0.78
N ASP A 28 9.31 14.81 1.19
CA ASP A 28 8.11 14.19 0.61
C ASP A 28 6.83 14.76 1.23
N PHE A 29 5.80 14.86 0.39
CA PHE A 29 4.46 15.27 0.82
C PHE A 29 3.62 14.06 1.21
N VAL A 30 3.48 13.82 2.51
CA VAL A 30 2.61 12.76 3.05
C VAL A 30 1.16 13.24 3.12
N ARG A 31 0.21 12.49 2.55
CA ARG A 31 -1.20 12.92 2.42
C ARG A 31 -2.17 11.76 2.61
N LYS A 32 -2.92 11.85 3.71
CA LYS A 32 -3.97 10.88 4.05
C LYS A 32 -4.99 10.68 2.93
N VAL A 33 -5.21 9.42 2.56
CA VAL A 33 -6.22 9.01 1.59
C VAL A 33 -7.63 9.17 2.18
N GLN A 34 -8.49 9.87 1.44
CA GLN A 34 -9.88 10.09 1.80
C GLN A 34 -10.71 8.80 1.69
N GLN A 35 -11.90 8.74 2.30
CA GLN A 35 -12.77 7.55 2.29
C GLN A 35 -13.04 6.98 0.90
N GLY A 36 -13.05 7.82 -0.13
CA GLY A 36 -13.25 7.38 -1.51
C GLY A 36 -12.05 6.65 -2.11
N GLY A 37 -10.83 6.82 -1.60
CA GLY A 37 -9.59 6.46 -2.30
C GLY A 37 -8.99 7.60 -3.11
N TRP A 38 -9.08 8.83 -2.61
CA TRP A 38 -8.62 10.04 -3.29
C TRP A 38 -7.65 10.83 -2.41
N VAL A 39 -6.70 11.50 -3.04
CA VAL A 39 -5.78 12.46 -2.41
C VAL A 39 -5.78 13.74 -3.24
N SER A 40 -5.72 14.90 -2.58
CA SER A 40 -5.47 16.17 -3.25
C SER A 40 -3.98 16.51 -3.15
N PHE A 41 -3.33 16.77 -4.28
CA PHE A 41 -1.92 17.12 -4.33
C PHE A 41 -1.69 18.16 -5.43
N GLN A 42 -1.04 19.28 -5.09
CA GLN A 42 -0.75 20.39 -6.02
C GLN A 42 -1.95 20.83 -6.87
N GLY A 43 -3.13 20.97 -6.23
CA GLY A 43 -4.37 21.38 -6.92
C GLY A 43 -5.03 20.30 -7.78
N LYS A 44 -4.49 19.07 -7.79
CA LYS A 44 -5.03 17.94 -8.55
C LYS A 44 -5.62 16.88 -7.61
N ALA A 45 -6.69 16.23 -8.06
CA ALA A 45 -7.25 15.05 -7.40
C ALA A 45 -6.63 13.79 -8.01
N LEU A 46 -5.92 13.01 -7.18
CA LEU A 46 -5.26 11.77 -7.56
C LEU A 46 -6.07 10.58 -7.05
N ARG A 47 -6.39 9.64 -7.96
CA ARG A 47 -7.06 8.39 -7.61
C ARG A 47 -6.03 7.38 -7.14
N THR A 48 -6.20 6.89 -5.92
CA THR A 48 -5.42 5.75 -5.40
C THR A 48 -6.35 4.54 -5.33
N SER A 49 -6.68 4.06 -4.12
CA SER A 49 -7.60 2.95 -3.90
C SER A 49 -8.44 3.21 -2.65
N LYS A 50 -9.71 2.77 -2.68
CA LYS A 50 -10.58 2.81 -1.50
C LYS A 50 -10.03 1.98 -0.35
N ALA A 51 -9.27 0.92 -0.65
CA ALA A 51 -8.64 0.07 0.36
C ALA A 51 -7.58 0.81 1.19
N LEU A 52 -7.04 1.92 0.66
CA LEU A 52 -6.05 2.75 1.34
C LEU A 52 -6.69 3.88 2.15
N ALA A 53 -8.03 3.96 2.21
CA ALA A 53 -8.71 5.00 2.99
C ALA A 53 -8.19 5.03 4.44
N GLY A 54 -7.76 6.21 4.88
CA GLY A 54 -7.20 6.40 6.21
C GLY A 54 -5.69 6.21 6.32
N GLN A 55 -5.03 5.63 5.30
CA GLN A 55 -3.57 5.52 5.23
C GLN A 55 -2.93 6.86 4.85
N PRO A 56 -1.71 7.14 5.33
CA PRO A 56 -0.93 8.32 4.99
C PRO A 56 -0.45 8.35 3.53
#